data_AF-A0A2M8BQM2-F1
#
_entry.id   AF-A0A2M8BQM2-F1
#
_cell.length_a   1.000
_cell.length_b   1.000
_cell.length_c   1.000
_cell.angle_alpha   90.00
_cell.angle_beta   90.00
_cell.angle_gamma   90.00
#
_symmetry.space_group_name_H-M   'P 1'
#
loop_
_entity.id
_entity.type
_entity.pdbx_description
1 polymer ?
#
loop_
_entity_poly.entity_id
_entity_poly.type
_entity_poly.pdbx_seq_one_letter_code
_entity_poly.pdbx_strand_id
1 'polypeptide(L)'
;MVLDASCLLASAFGEPGGELVRPLIDGALISAANWSEFVRKSQQHGVDTQGMRAELEGAGLRIVPVSAEHAEAAANLWVMGRPLGLSLADRLCLALGLAQASKVYSADRAWCQLPALPKLEVICIRPGQVLHTPVR
;
A
#
# COMPACT_ATOMS: atom_id res chain seq x y z
N MET A 1 -3.56 7.97 -7.34
CA MET A 1 -3.70 7.12 -6.15
C MET A 1 -2.37 6.49 -5.79
N VAL A 2 -2.16 6.17 -4.52
CA VAL A 2 -0.94 5.51 -4.03
C VAL A 2 -1.31 4.11 -3.55
N LEU A 3 -0.51 3.12 -3.92
CA LEU A 3 -0.67 1.73 -3.50
C LEU A 3 0.42 1.37 -2.49
N ASP A 4 0.02 0.81 -1.37
CA ASP A 4 0.92 0.07 -0.50
C ASP A 4 1.32 -1.28 -1.14
N ALA A 5 2.47 -1.81 -0.74
CA ALA A 5 2.98 -3.12 -1.17
C ALA A 5 1.95 -4.22 -0.92
N SER A 6 1.23 -4.16 0.21
CA SER A 6 0.22 -5.16 0.56
C SER A 6 -0.94 -5.24 -0.44
N CYS A 7 -1.27 -4.16 -1.15
CA CYS A 7 -2.25 -4.19 -2.23
C CYS A 7 -1.76 -5.03 -3.42
N LEU A 8 -0.53 -4.78 -3.89
CA LEU A 8 0.03 -5.53 -5.01
C LEU A 8 0.21 -7.01 -4.65
N LEU A 9 0.63 -7.31 -3.42
CA LEU A 9 0.72 -8.69 -2.92
C LEU A 9 -0.64 -9.38 -2.89
N ALA A 10 -1.66 -8.71 -2.34
CA ALA A 10 -3.02 -9.26 -2.31
C ALA A 10 -3.53 -9.58 -3.72
N SER A 11 -3.23 -8.71 -4.70
CA SER A 11 -3.58 -8.94 -6.10
C SER A 11 -2.80 -10.10 -6.73
N ALA A 12 -1.48 -10.15 -6.50
CA ALA A 12 -0.59 -11.16 -7.06
C ALA A 12 -0.91 -12.57 -6.56
N PHE A 13 -1.32 -12.69 -5.29
CA PHE A 13 -1.56 -13.98 -4.64
C PHE A 13 -3.04 -14.31 -4.46
N GLY A 14 -3.95 -13.56 -5.10
CA GLY A 14 -5.38 -13.84 -5.06
C GLY A 14 -5.98 -13.76 -3.66
N GLU A 15 -5.41 -12.92 -2.80
CA GLU A 15 -5.90 -12.74 -1.45
C GLU A 15 -7.18 -11.87 -1.44
N PRO A 16 -8.03 -11.96 -0.40
CA PRO A 16 -9.30 -11.23 -0.37
C PRO A 16 -9.14 -9.73 -0.59
N GLY A 17 -9.89 -9.16 -1.54
CA GLY A 17 -9.80 -7.76 -1.94
C GLY A 17 -8.79 -7.47 -3.05
N GLY A 18 -7.92 -8.43 -3.38
CA GLY A 18 -6.89 -8.30 -4.41
C GLY A 18 -7.46 -8.08 -5.83
N GLU A 19 -8.70 -8.52 -6.08
CA GLU A 19 -9.44 -8.27 -7.31
C GLU A 19 -9.71 -6.77 -7.56
N LEU A 20 -9.77 -5.97 -6.49
CA LEU A 20 -9.99 -4.53 -6.57
C LEU A 20 -8.74 -3.78 -7.06
N VAL A 21 -7.56 -4.40 -7.05
CA VAL A 21 -6.27 -3.72 -7.25
C VAL A 21 -5.92 -3.60 -8.73
N ARG A 22 -6.20 -4.62 -9.56
CA ARG A 22 -5.84 -4.60 -10.99
C ARG A 22 -6.35 -3.35 -11.74
N PRO A 23 -7.62 -2.91 -11.57
CA PRO A 23 -8.12 -1.69 -12.21
C PRO A 23 -7.45 -0.40 -11.72
N LEU A 24 -6.77 -0.44 -10.57
CA LEU A 24 -6.10 0.71 -9.96
C LEU A 24 -4.68 0.91 -10.48
N ILE A 25 -4.08 -0.10 -11.13
CA ILE A 25 -2.66 -0.08 -11.53
C ILE A 25 -2.38 1.05 -12.51
N ASP A 26 -3.27 1.28 -13.48
CA ASP A 26 -3.09 2.34 -14.46
C ASP A 26 -3.13 3.73 -13.79
N GLY A 27 -2.00 4.43 -13.83
CA GLY A 27 -1.82 5.73 -13.20
C GLY A 27 -1.54 5.69 -11.69
N ALA A 28 -1.50 4.51 -11.05
CA ALA A 28 -1.12 4.40 -9.65
C ALA A 28 0.34 4.77 -9.40
N LEU A 29 0.59 5.23 -8.18
CA LEU A 29 1.92 5.50 -7.64
C LEU A 29 2.26 4.44 -6.60
N ILE A 30 3.53 4.06 -6.51
CA ILE A 30 4.07 3.27 -5.40
C ILE A 30 5.39 3.91 -4.95
N SER A 31 5.58 4.09 -3.64
CA SER A 31 6.88 4.55 -3.13
C SER A 31 7.95 3.48 -3.40
N ALA A 32 9.18 3.91 -3.69
CA ALA A 32 10.32 3.00 -3.89
C ALA A 32 10.54 2.06 -2.69
N ALA A 33 10.18 2.48 -1.47
CA ALA A 33 10.22 1.64 -0.28
C ALA A 33 9.20 0.49 -0.36
N ASN A 34 7.95 0.78 -0.71
CA ASN A 34 6.90 -0.22 -0.88
C ASN A 34 7.16 -1.11 -2.12
N TRP A 35 7.76 -0.57 -3.18
CA TRP A 35 8.24 -1.37 -4.31
C TRP A 35 9.29 -2.40 -3.86
N SER A 36 10.29 -1.98 -3.07
CA SER A 36 11.29 -2.90 -2.52
C SER A 36 10.66 -4.00 -1.66
N GLU A 37 9.64 -3.67 -0.88
CA GLU A 37 8.91 -4.64 -0.06
C GLU A 37 8.12 -5.62 -0.91
N PHE A 38 7.40 -5.13 -1.93
CA PHE A 38 6.65 -5.96 -2.87
C PHE A 38 7.56 -6.97 -3.58
N VAL A 39 8.66 -6.51 -4.18
CA VAL A 39 9.61 -7.39 -4.89
C VAL A 39 10.20 -8.43 -3.95
N ARG A 40 10.68 -8.02 -2.76
CA ARG A 40 11.23 -8.94 -1.76
C ARG A 40 10.22 -10.01 -1.35
N LYS A 41 8.99 -9.61 -1.03
CA LYS A 41 7.95 -10.56 -0.61
C LYS A 41 7.55 -11.48 -1.76
N SER A 42 7.45 -10.98 -2.99
CA SER A 42 7.22 -11.82 -4.17
C SER A 42 8.30 -12.89 -4.35
N GLN A 43 9.57 -12.53 -4.17
CA GLN A 43 10.69 -13.50 -4.17
C GLN A 43 10.55 -14.54 -3.06
N GLN A 44 10.15 -14.13 -1.85
CA GLN A 44 9.89 -15.06 -0.74
C GLN A 44 8.75 -16.05 -1.04
N HIS A 45 7.79 -15.66 -1.87
CA HIS A 45 6.72 -16.52 -2.38
C HIS A 45 7.12 -17.35 -3.62
N GLY A 46 8.39 -17.33 -4.02
CA GLY A 46 8.91 -18.12 -5.14
C GLY A 46 8.58 -17.55 -6.53
N VAL A 47 8.15 -16.30 -6.61
CA VAL A 47 7.87 -15.61 -7.88
C VAL A 47 9.19 -15.19 -8.53
N ASP A 48 9.36 -15.50 -9.82
CA ASP A 48 10.42 -14.89 -10.62
C ASP A 48 10.11 -13.40 -10.83
N THR A 49 10.99 -12.54 -10.34
CA THR A 49 10.81 -11.08 -10.38
C THR A 49 11.53 -10.44 -11.55
N GLN A 50 12.18 -11.23 -12.41
CA GLN A 50 12.75 -10.74 -13.65
C GLN A 50 11.64 -10.17 -14.55
N GLY A 51 11.79 -8.91 -14.98
CA GLY A 51 10.81 -8.23 -15.84
C GLY A 51 9.59 -7.64 -15.09
N MET A 52 9.36 -7.99 -13.83
CA MET A 52 8.21 -7.52 -13.03
C MET A 52 8.07 -5.99 -13.00
N ARG A 53 9.19 -5.27 -12.91
CA ARG A 53 9.20 -3.81 -12.98
C ARG A 53 8.65 -3.32 -14.31
N ALA A 54 9.18 -3.83 -15.42
CA ALA A 54 8.81 -3.38 -16.76
C ALA A 54 7.35 -3.72 -17.08
N GLU A 55 6.87 -4.88 -16.62
CA GLU A 55 5.47 -5.26 -16.76
C GLU A 55 4.53 -4.28 -16.03
N LEU A 56 4.79 -4.00 -14.76
CA LEU A 56 3.93 -3.11 -13.96
C LEU A 56 4.03 -1.64 -14.39
N GLU A 57 5.23 -1.15 -14.74
CA GLU A 57 5.39 0.18 -15.33
C GLU A 57 4.70 0.27 -16.71
N GLY A 58 4.75 -0.80 -17.50
CA GLY A 58 4.02 -0.91 -18.77
C GLY A 58 2.50 -0.93 -18.61
N ALA A 59 1.99 -1.42 -17.48
CA ALA A 59 0.58 -1.35 -17.10
C ALA A 59 0.17 0.01 -16.49
N GLY A 60 1.10 0.97 -16.37
CA GLY A 60 0.83 2.34 -15.91
C GLY A 60 1.21 2.63 -14.46
N LEU A 61 1.78 1.66 -13.72
CA LEU A 61 2.30 1.90 -12.37
C LEU A 61 3.53 2.82 -12.42
N ARG A 62 3.64 3.76 -11.48
CA ARG A 62 4.82 4.63 -11.37
C ARG A 62 5.51 4.46 -10.02
N ILE A 63 6.77 4.06 -10.06
CA ILE A 63 7.61 3.97 -8.86
C ILE A 63 8.18 5.35 -8.53
N VAL A 64 7.86 5.86 -7.34
CA VAL A 64 8.23 7.21 -6.90
C VAL A 64 9.44 7.15 -5.96
N PRO A 65 10.53 7.89 -6.22
CA PRO A 65 11.66 8.00 -5.31
C PRO A 65 11.27 8.55 -3.93
N VAL A 66 11.96 8.10 -2.89
CA VAL A 66 11.85 8.69 -1.56
C VAL A 66 12.66 9.98 -1.52
N SER A 67 11.99 11.12 -1.32
CA SER A 67 12.65 12.43 -1.15
C SER A 67 12.88 12.73 0.33
N ALA A 68 13.60 13.82 0.61
CA ALA A 68 13.77 14.31 1.98
C ALA A 68 12.42 14.67 2.62
N GLU A 69 11.52 15.30 1.86
CA GLU A 69 10.18 15.67 2.32
C GLU A 69 9.34 14.43 2.65
N HIS A 70 9.44 13.37 1.83
CA HIS A 70 8.80 12.09 2.15
C HIS A 70 9.34 11.51 3.46
N ALA A 71 10.66 11.57 3.68
CA ALA A 71 11.29 11.04 4.88
C ALA A 71 10.90 11.81 6.15
N GLU A 72 10.88 13.15 6.10
CA GLU A 72 10.46 14.01 7.21
C GLU A 72 8.97 13.83 7.53
N ALA A 73 8.11 13.81 6.51
CA ALA A 73 6.69 13.54 6.69
C ALA A 73 6.46 12.15 7.31
N ALA A 74 7.17 11.12 6.83
CA ALA A 74 7.11 9.79 7.41
C ALA A 74 7.57 9.78 8.88
N ALA A 75 8.63 10.51 9.23
CA ALA A 75 9.08 10.67 10.61
C ALA A 75 7.99 11.27 11.51
N ASN A 76 7.30 12.31 11.04
CA ASN A 76 6.19 12.95 11.78
C ASN A 76 5.00 12.00 12.01
N LEU A 77 4.78 11.02 11.12
CA LEU A 77 3.75 9.99 11.29
C LEU A 77 4.10 8.93 12.33
N TRP A 78 5.32 8.92 12.91
CA TRP A 78 5.76 7.89 13.86
C TRP A 78 4.84 7.75 15.07
N VAL A 79 4.48 8.88 15.69
CA VAL A 79 3.71 8.87 16.95
C VAL A 79 2.34 8.21 16.76
N MET A 80 1.68 8.46 15.64
CA MET A 80 0.38 7.86 15.34
C MET A 80 0.48 6.46 14.71
N GLY A 81 1.56 6.17 13.99
CA GLY A 81 1.75 4.88 13.32
C GLY A 81 2.25 3.78 14.25
N ARG A 82 3.08 4.12 15.25
CA ARG A 82 3.69 3.14 16.15
C ARG A 82 2.67 2.24 16.88
N PRO A 83 1.56 2.76 17.45
CA PRO A 83 0.56 1.91 18.10
C PRO A 83 -0.10 0.90 17.15
N LEU A 84 -0.11 1.19 15.85
CA LEU A 84 -0.67 0.34 14.81
C LEU A 84 0.36 -0.58 14.16
N GLY A 85 1.63 -0.51 14.59
CA GLY A 85 2.71 -1.31 14.03
C GLY A 85 3.22 -0.83 12.66
N LEU A 86 2.95 0.42 12.27
CA LEU A 86 3.38 0.92 10.96
C LEU A 86 4.90 0.92 10.82
N SER A 87 5.36 0.28 9.76
CA SER A 87 6.76 0.24 9.36
C SER A 87 7.24 1.58 8.78
N LEU A 88 8.52 1.66 8.41
CA LEU A 88 9.02 2.80 7.64
C LEU A 88 8.37 2.87 6.24
N ALA A 89 8.19 1.74 5.56
CA ALA A 89 7.58 1.69 4.23
C ALA A 89 6.11 2.15 4.28
N ASP A 90 5.36 1.76 5.31
CA ASP A 90 3.98 2.19 5.53
C ASP A 90 3.88 3.71 5.69
N ARG A 91 4.74 4.28 6.53
CA ARG A 91 4.78 5.73 6.76
C ARG A 91 5.24 6.50 5.53
N LEU A 92 6.16 5.94 4.72
CA LEU A 92 6.56 6.54 3.44
C LEU A 92 5.45 6.48 2.39
N CYS A 93 4.64 5.42 2.38
CA CYS A 93 3.45 5.32 1.52
C CYS A 93 2.42 6.39 1.88
N LEU A 94 2.12 6.55 3.18
CA LEU A 94 1.24 7.62 3.67
C LEU A 94 1.79 9.02 3.36
N ALA A 95 3.09 9.23 3.54
CA ALA A 95 3.76 10.49 3.22
C ALA A 95 3.66 10.84 1.73
N LEU A 96 3.83 9.86 0.84
CA LEU A 96 3.61 10.05 -0.60
C LEU A 96 2.15 10.40 -0.89
N GLY A 97 1.18 9.72 -0.25
CA GLY A 97 -0.24 10.05 -0.39
C GLY A 97 -0.58 11.48 0.02
N LEU A 98 0.01 11.95 1.13
CA LEU A 98 -0.13 13.32 1.62
C LEU A 98 0.44 14.34 0.64
N ALA A 99 1.65 14.08 0.12
CA ALA A 99 2.30 14.97 -0.86
C ALA A 99 1.50 15.10 -2.16
N GLN A 100 0.78 14.05 -2.55
CA GLN A 100 -0.02 14.00 -3.78
C GLN A 100 -1.49 14.40 -3.58
N ALA A 101 -1.91 14.70 -2.34
CA ALA A 101 -3.31 14.92 -1.97
C ALA A 101 -4.25 13.84 -2.54
N SER A 102 -3.83 12.58 -2.44
CA SER A 102 -4.40 11.45 -3.16
C SER A 102 -4.89 10.36 -2.21
N LYS A 103 -5.79 9.50 -2.69
CA LYS A 103 -6.17 8.24 -2.02
C LYS A 103 -4.95 7.32 -1.86
N VAL A 104 -4.85 6.65 -0.70
CA VAL A 104 -3.89 5.57 -0.42
C VAL A 104 -4.65 4.28 -0.19
N TYR A 105 -4.25 3.22 -0.87
CA TYR A 105 -4.83 1.89 -0.72
C TYR A 105 -3.87 0.98 0.04
N SER A 106 -4.40 0.21 0.99
CA SER A 106 -3.66 -0.84 1.71
C SER A 106 -4.51 -2.09 1.90
N ALA A 107 -3.87 -3.25 2.03
CA ALA A 107 -4.49 -4.51 2.44
C ALA A 107 -4.29 -4.79 3.94
N ASP A 108 -3.65 -3.89 4.69
CA ASP A 108 -3.51 -3.95 6.13
C ASP A 108 -4.70 -3.26 6.83
N ARG A 109 -5.41 -4.03 7.66
CA ARG A 109 -6.57 -3.55 8.42
C ARG A 109 -6.19 -2.61 9.57
N ALA A 110 -4.94 -2.66 10.04
CA ALA A 110 -4.48 -1.77 11.11
C ALA A 110 -4.62 -0.30 10.69
N TRP A 111 -4.49 0.00 9.40
CA TRP A 111 -4.63 1.35 8.84
C TRP A 111 -6.05 1.91 8.98
N CYS A 112 -7.08 1.07 9.14
CA CYS A 112 -8.45 1.54 9.42
C CYS A 112 -8.58 2.25 10.78
N GLN A 113 -7.58 2.12 11.66
CA GLN A 113 -7.54 2.76 12.97
C GLN A 113 -6.72 4.05 12.96
N LEU A 114 -6.18 4.47 11.80
CA LEU A 114 -5.47 5.72 11.69
C LEU A 114 -6.40 6.90 12.02
N PRO A 115 -5.92 7.90 12.79
CA PRO A 115 -6.65 9.14 12.94
C PRO A 115 -6.76 9.85 11.58
N ALA A 116 -7.79 10.69 11.43
CA ALA A 116 -7.98 11.44 10.20
C ALA A 116 -6.76 12.31 9.89
N LEU A 117 -6.19 12.11 8.70
CA LEU A 117 -5.10 12.91 8.15
C LEU A 117 -5.69 13.89 7.12
N PRO A 118 -5.55 15.21 7.32
CA PRO A 118 -6.06 16.18 6.35
C PRO A 118 -5.49 15.92 4.95
N LYS A 119 -6.35 15.96 3.93
CA LYS A 119 -6.00 15.72 2.51
C LYS A 119 -5.58 14.28 2.16
N LEU A 120 -5.81 13.33 3.06
CA LEU A 120 -5.55 11.91 2.81
C LEU A 120 -6.82 11.08 3.01
N GLU A 121 -7.17 10.27 2.02
CA GLU A 121 -8.18 9.23 2.14
C GLU A 121 -7.47 7.87 2.13
N VAL A 122 -7.65 7.09 3.19
CA VAL A 122 -7.07 5.75 3.32
C VAL A 122 -8.17 4.72 3.06
N ILE A 123 -7.93 3.81 2.12
CA ILE A 123 -8.88 2.78 1.70
C ILE A 123 -8.27 1.41 1.97
N CYS A 124 -8.93 0.63 2.84
CA CYS A 124 -8.58 -0.77 3.03
C CYS A 124 -9.29 -1.63 1.97
N ILE A 125 -8.53 -2.43 1.21
CA ILE A 125 -9.11 -3.32 0.19
C ILE A 125 -9.68 -4.61 0.78
N ARG A 126 -9.39 -4.93 2.05
CA ARG A 126 -9.91 -6.15 2.67
C ARG A 126 -11.42 -6.03 2.91
N PRO A 127 -12.20 -7.08 2.59
CA PRO A 127 -13.64 -7.07 2.87
C PRO A 127 -13.93 -6.88 4.36
N GLY A 128 -15.12 -6.40 4.74
CA GLY A 128 -15.51 -6.33 6.15
C GLY A 128 -15.36 -7.69 6.84
N GLN A 129 -14.81 -7.72 8.06
CA GLN A 129 -14.75 -8.96 8.83
C GLN A 129 -16.17 -9.32 9.31
N VAL A 130 -16.68 -10.48 8.90
CA VAL A 130 -17.89 -11.06 9.50
C VAL A 130 -17.45 -11.72 10.80
N LEU A 131 -17.70 -11.07 11.94
CA LEU A 131 -17.31 -11.59 13.26
C LEU A 131 -18.19 -12.75 13.72
N HIS A 132 -19.43 -12.80 13.26
CA HIS A 132 -20.39 -13.87 13.53
C HIS A 132 -21.24 -14.13 12.28
N THR A 133 -21.32 -15.38 11.85
CA THR A 133 -22.34 -15.84 10.91
C THR A 133 -23.54 -16.31 11.74
N PRO A 134 -24.77 -15.82 11.48
CA PRO A 134 -25.95 -16.36 12.17
C PRO A 134 -26.01 -17.87 11.95
N VAL A 135 -26.04 -18.63 13.04
CA VAL A 135 -26.33 -20.07 12.98
C VAL A 135 -27.78 -20.20 12.52
N ARG A 136 -28.00 -20.93 11.42
CA ARG A 136 -29.34 -21.24 10.92
C ARG A 136 -30.03 -22.28 11.79
#